data_AF-A0A5A5RR38-F1
#
_entry.id   AF-A0A5A5RR38-F1
#
_cell.length_a   1.000
_cell.length_b   1.000
_cell.length_c   1.000
_cell.angle_alpha   90.00
_cell.angle_beta   90.00
_cell.angle_gamma   90.00
#
_symmetry.space_group_name_H-M   'P 1'
#
loop_
_entity.id
_entity.type
_entity.pdbx_description
1 polymer ?
#
loop_
_entity_poly.entity_id
_entity_poly.type
_entity_poly.pdbx_seq_one_letter_code
_entity_poly.pdbx_strand_id
1 'polypeptide(L)'
;MQKKSLKSPVVVKGILIIITAYFFLANLPIIDWLEIGLDASWAFAISDAAHKQLIFGQDIIFTYGPLGYLIHGTSLNHNFSQIIYFRWLLHLCL
;
A
#
# COMPACT_ATOMS: atom_id res chain seq x y z
N MET A 1 24.53 7.77 36.54
CA MET A 1 23.70 7.31 35.40
C MET A 1 22.79 8.45 34.95
N GLN A 2 23.18 9.17 33.89
CA GLN A 2 22.35 10.26 33.34
C GLN A 2 21.12 9.67 32.63
N LYS A 3 19.93 9.95 33.14
CA LYS A 3 18.66 9.67 32.44
C LYS A 3 18.61 10.58 31.21
N LYS A 4 18.96 10.05 30.03
CA LYS A 4 18.74 10.76 28.76
C LYS A 4 17.25 11.06 28.63
N SER A 5 16.90 12.34 28.62
CA SER A 5 15.53 12.80 28.44
C SER A 5 15.01 12.42 27.05
N LEU A 6 13.79 11.91 26.98
CA LEU A 6 13.10 11.53 25.74
C LEU A 6 13.00 12.70 24.74
N LYS A 7 13.05 13.94 25.23
CA LYS A 7 13.00 15.17 24.44
C LYS A 7 14.37 15.66 23.93
N SER A 8 15.45 14.92 24.15
CA SER A 8 16.75 15.33 23.59
C SER A 8 16.69 15.28 22.05
N PRO A 9 17.23 16.29 21.34
CA PRO A 9 17.11 16.37 19.89
C PRO A 9 17.71 15.16 19.16
N VAL A 10 18.66 14.47 19.81
CA VAL A 10 19.27 13.22 19.30
C VAL A 10 18.27 12.06 19.32
N VAL A 11 17.48 11.91 20.40
CA VAL A 11 16.48 10.83 20.53
C VAL A 11 15.35 11.05 19.53
N VAL A 12 14.86 12.29 19.38
CA VAL A 12 13.81 12.63 18.40
C VAL A 12 14.25 12.33 16.98
N LYS A 13 15.47 12.72 16.59
CA LYS A 13 16.03 12.40 15.27
C LYS A 13 16.15 10.90 15.04
N GLY A 14 16.60 10.14 16.05
CA GLY A 14 16.68 8.68 15.96
C GLY A 14 15.32 8.03 15.70
N ILE A 15 14.28 8.48 16.43
CA ILE A 15 12.91 8.00 16.24
C ILE A 15 12.40 8.32 14.82
N LEU A 16 12.63 9.54 14.34
CA LEU A 16 12.22 9.93 12.98
C LEU A 16 12.88 9.06 11.91
N ILE A 17 14.19 8.79 12.03
CA ILE A 17 14.91 7.92 11.09
C ILE A 17 14.30 6.51 11.07
N ILE A 18 13.98 5.95 12.24
CA ILE A 18 13.39 4.61 12.33
C ILE A 18 12.00 4.59 11.67
N ILE A 19 11.17 5.60 11.93
CA ILE A 19 9.84 5.72 11.32
C ILE A 19 9.95 5.82 9.80
N THR A 20 10.83 6.69 9.29
CA THR A 20 11.05 6.83 7.84
C THR A 20 11.57 5.55 7.22
N ALA A 21 12.52 4.88 7.87
CA ALA A 21 13.06 3.60 7.40
C ALA A 21 11.97 2.52 7.36
N TYR A 22 11.12 2.45 8.39
CA TYR A 22 10.00 1.51 8.42
C TYR A 22 9.05 1.73 7.25
N PHE A 23 8.56 2.96 7.02
CA PHE A 23 7.65 3.23 5.91
C PHE A 23 8.30 3.02 4.54
N PHE A 24 9.60 3.29 4.40
CA PHE A 24 10.34 2.97 3.18
C PHE A 24 10.38 1.45 2.93
N LEU A 25 10.76 0.66 3.94
CA LEU A 25 10.80 -0.79 3.87
C LEU A 25 9.41 -1.40 3.64
N ALA A 26 8.38 -0.85 4.28
CA ALA A 26 7.00 -1.28 4.11
C ALA A 26 6.46 -1.02 2.69
N ASN A 27 7.11 -0.19 1.87
CA ASN A 27 6.68 0.10 0.49
C ASN A 27 7.62 -0.45 -0.58
N LEU A 28 8.66 -1.21 -0.18
CA LEU A 28 9.48 -1.92 -1.15
C LEU A 28 8.60 -2.91 -1.93
N PRO A 29 8.69 -2.93 -3.28
CA PRO A 29 8.05 -3.95 -4.07
C PRO A 29 8.66 -5.29 -3.66
N ILE A 30 7.81 -6.19 -3.15
CA ILE A 30 8.21 -7.58 -2.94
C ILE A 30 8.38 -8.16 -4.34
N ILE A 31 9.54 -8.75 -4.60
CA ILE A 31 9.77 -9.46 -5.86
C ILE A 31 9.00 -10.77 -5.72
N ASP A 32 7.77 -10.78 -6.21
CA ASP A 32 6.90 -11.96 -6.16
C ASP A 32 7.34 -12.94 -7.26
N TRP A 33 7.91 -14.06 -6.84
CA TRP A 33 8.25 -15.18 -7.71
C TRP A 33 6.99 -15.98 -8.01
N LEU A 34 6.57 -16.02 -9.27
CA LEU A 34 5.49 -16.86 -9.82
C LEU A 34 4.43 -17.27 -8.77
N GLU A 35 3.71 -16.30 -8.23
CA GLU A 35 2.76 -16.56 -7.14
C GLU A 35 1.46 -17.18 -7.65
N ILE A 36 0.89 -18.04 -6.81
CA ILE A 36 -0.49 -18.52 -6.94
C ILE A 36 -1.38 -17.35 -6.56
N GLY A 37 -2.06 -16.74 -7.53
CA GLY A 37 -2.80 -15.51 -7.26
C GLY A 37 -3.58 -15.01 -8.46
N LEU A 38 -3.85 -13.70 -8.45
CA LEU A 38 -4.52 -13.02 -9.55
C LEU A 38 -3.59 -12.95 -10.76
N ASP A 39 -4.04 -13.45 -11.90
CA ASP A 39 -3.29 -13.33 -13.14
C ASP A 39 -3.01 -11.85 -13.48
N ALA A 40 -1.86 -11.57 -14.07
CA ALA A 40 -1.42 -10.19 -14.37
C ALA A 40 -2.43 -9.43 -15.24
N SER A 41 -3.11 -10.10 -16.18
CA SER A 41 -4.13 -9.48 -17.02
C SER A 41 -5.35 -9.01 -16.20
N TRP A 42 -5.74 -9.80 -15.19
CA TRP A 42 -6.83 -9.43 -14.29
C TRP A 42 -6.42 -8.37 -13.26
N ALA A 43 -5.19 -8.43 -12.74
CA ALA A 43 -4.64 -7.39 -11.86
C ALA A 43 -4.65 -6.01 -12.56
N PHE A 44 -4.31 -5.99 -13.85
CA PHE A 44 -4.43 -4.81 -14.68
C PHE A 44 -5.90 -4.41 -14.86
N ALA A 45 -6.76 -5.34 -15.25
CA ALA A 45 -8.17 -5.07 -15.55
C ALA A 45 -8.92 -4.44 -14.36
N ILE A 46 -8.72 -4.93 -13.12
CA ILE A 46 -9.39 -4.36 -11.94
C ILE A 46 -8.88 -2.96 -11.59
N SER A 47 -7.61 -2.67 -11.89
CA SER A 47 -7.01 -1.34 -11.68
C SER A 47 -7.53 -0.34 -12.71
N ASP A 48 -7.59 -0.75 -13.97
CA ASP A 48 -8.13 0.05 -15.06
C ASP A 48 -9.65 0.27 -14.92
N ALA A 49 -10.39 -0.72 -14.42
CA ALA A 49 -11.81 -0.57 -14.09
C ALA A 49 -12.06 0.52 -13.04
N ALA A 50 -11.25 0.56 -11.98
CA ALA A 50 -11.32 1.61 -10.97
C ALA A 50 -10.98 3.00 -11.56
N HIS A 51 -9.97 3.07 -12.43
CA HIS A 51 -9.64 4.32 -13.13
C HIS A 51 -10.78 4.82 -14.01
N LYS A 52 -11.42 3.91 -14.76
CA LYS A 52 -12.57 4.19 -15.62
C LYS A 52 -13.86 4.46 -14.84
N GLN A 53 -13.81 4.45 -13.50
CA GLN A 53 -14.94 4.69 -12.62
C GLN A 53 -16.13 3.74 -12.89
N LEU A 54 -15.82 2.49 -13.27
CA LEU A 54 -16.85 1.47 -13.46
C LEU A 54 -17.57 1.20 -12.13
N ILE A 55 -18.90 1.08 -12.18
CA ILE A 55 -19.73 0.84 -11.02
C ILE A 55 -19.61 -0.63 -10.61
N PHE A 56 -19.00 -0.88 -9.45
CA PHE A 56 -18.92 -2.23 -8.91
C PHE A 56 -20.32 -2.79 -8.63
N GLY A 57 -20.58 -4.05 -9.03
CA GLY A 57 -21.90 -4.67 -8.93
C GLY A 57 -22.79 -4.45 -10.16
N GLN A 58 -22.47 -3.49 -11.03
CA GLN A 58 -23.21 -3.20 -12.25
C GLN A 58 -22.35 -3.43 -13.49
N ASP A 59 -21.22 -2.73 -13.58
CA ASP A 59 -20.31 -2.78 -14.73
C ASP A 59 -19.21 -3.83 -14.55
N ILE A 60 -18.82 -4.10 -13.30
CA ILE A 60 -17.80 -5.09 -12.96
C ILE A 60 -18.12 -5.75 -11.62
N ILE A 61 -17.92 -7.06 -11.53
CA ILE A 61 -17.99 -7.82 -10.28
C ILE A 61 -16.69 -8.62 -10.15
N PHE A 62 -16.06 -8.53 -8.99
CA PHE A 62 -14.84 -9.25 -8.70
C PHE A 62 -14.78 -9.75 -7.25
N THR A 63 -14.13 -10.89 -7.01
CA THR A 63 -14.12 -11.58 -5.71
C THR A 63 -13.48 -10.78 -4.58
N TYR A 64 -12.61 -9.82 -4.90
CA TYR A 64 -11.95 -8.94 -3.92
C TYR A 64 -12.72 -7.65 -3.60
N GLY A 65 -13.92 -7.46 -4.16
CA GLY A 65 -14.74 -6.28 -3.89
C GLY A 65 -14.25 -4.99 -4.57
N PRO A 66 -14.92 -3.86 -4.33
CA PRO A 66 -14.67 -2.59 -5.04
C PRO A 66 -13.29 -1.97 -4.76
N LEU A 67 -12.66 -2.30 -3.63
CA LEU A 67 -11.35 -1.79 -3.24
C LEU A 67 -10.22 -2.82 -3.45
N GLY A 68 -10.52 -4.00 -3.98
CA GLY A 68 -9.57 -5.09 -4.15
C GLY A 68 -8.36 -4.72 -5.01
N TYR A 69 -8.52 -3.77 -5.94
CA TYR A 69 -7.42 -3.26 -6.77
C TYR A 69 -6.33 -2.54 -5.97
N LEU A 70 -6.61 -2.06 -4.76
CA LEU A 70 -5.60 -1.41 -3.90
C LEU A 70 -4.61 -2.39 -3.27
N ILE A 71 -4.91 -3.69 -3.33
CA ILE A 71 -4.10 -4.77 -2.75
C ILE A 71 -3.57 -5.69 -3.84
N HIS A 72 -4.45 -6.13 -4.76
CA HIS A 72 -4.15 -7.14 -5.77
C HIS A 72 -4.04 -6.57 -7.19
N GLY A 73 -4.30 -5.27 -7.35
CA GLY A 73 -4.24 -4.61 -8.65
C GLY A 73 -2.82 -4.27 -9.07
N THR A 74 -2.62 -4.09 -10.38
CA THR A 74 -1.38 -3.54 -10.91
C THR A 74 -1.20 -2.09 -10.44
N SER A 75 0.02 -1.79 -10.00
CA SER A 75 0.46 -0.42 -9.73
C SER A 75 0.59 0.36 -11.05
N LEU A 76 -0.32 1.28 -11.28
CA LEU A 76 -0.40 2.17 -12.44
C LEU A 76 -0.26 3.62 -11.96
N ASN A 77 0.13 4.53 -12.86
CA ASN A 77 0.38 5.94 -12.48
C ASN A 77 -0.80 6.63 -11.79
N HIS A 78 -2.04 6.26 -12.14
CA HIS A 78 -3.25 6.88 -11.60
C HIS A 78 -3.68 6.32 -10.23
N ASN A 79 -3.36 5.07 -9.91
CA ASN A 79 -3.74 4.44 -8.64
C ASN A 79 -2.57 4.29 -7.65
N PHE A 80 -1.33 4.58 -8.07
CA PHE A 80 -0.13 4.44 -7.24
C PHE A 80 -0.23 5.16 -5.89
N SER A 81 -0.70 6.41 -5.90
CA SER A 81 -0.88 7.18 -4.65
C SER A 81 -1.97 6.57 -3.75
N GLN A 82 -3.06 6.07 -4.33
CA GLN A 82 -4.13 5.41 -3.60
C GLN A 82 -3.64 4.13 -2.93
N ILE A 83 -2.84 3.32 -3.63
CA ILE A 83 -2.22 2.10 -3.10
C ILE A 83 -1.32 2.43 -1.90
N ILE A 84 -0.45 3.44 -2.02
CA ILE A 84 0.44 3.86 -0.91
C ILE A 84 -0.37 4.30 0.30
N TYR A 85 -1.34 5.19 0.12
CA TYR A 85 -2.15 5.69 1.23
C TYR A 85 -2.96 4.59 1.89
N PHE A 86 -3.53 3.68 1.09
CA PHE A 86 -4.27 2.54 1.60
C PHE A 86 -3.36 1.61 2.40
N ARG A 87 -2.15 1.33 1.91
CA ARG A 87 -1.17 0.50 2.61
C ARG A 87 -0.73 1.13 3.94
N TRP A 88 -0.48 2.44 3.96
CA TRP A 88 -0.17 3.16 5.20
C TRP A 88 -1.34 3.14 6.18
N LEU A 89 -2.57 3.30 5.69
CA LEU A 89 -3.77 3.19 6.51
C LEU A 89 -3.86 1.81 7.17
N LEU A 90 -3.58 0.73 6.42
CA LEU A 90 -3.55 -0.62 6.99
C LEU A 90 -2.51 -0.74 8.11
N HIS A 91 -1.29 -0.25 7.92
CA HIS A 91 -0.24 -0.25 8.96
C HIS A 91 -0.56 0.63 10.19
N LEU A 92 -1.46 1.59 10.06
CA LEU A 92 -1.90 2.44 11.17
C LEU A 92 -3.11 1.86 11.91
N CYS A 93 -3.94 1.07 11.23
CA CYS A 93 -5.16 0.49 11.78
C CYS A 93 -4.99 -0.95 12.33
N LEU A 94 -4.02 -1.70 11.84
CA LEU A 94 -3.72 -3.10 12.19
C LEU A 94 -2.27 -3.22 12.67
#